data_AF-A0A0J0YAA5-F1
#
_entry.id   AF-A0A0J0YAA5-F1
#
_cell.length_a   1.000
_cell.length_b   1.000
_cell.length_c   1.000
_cell.angle_alpha   90.00
_cell.angle_beta   90.00
_cell.angle_gamma   90.00
#
_symmetry.space_group_name_H-M   'P 1'
#
loop_
_entity.id
_entity.type
_entity.pdbx_description
1 polymer ?
#
loop_
_entity_poly.entity_id
_entity_poly.type
_entity_poly.pdbx_seq_one_letter_code
_entity_poly.pdbx_strand_id
1 'polypeptide(L)'
;MQISDLKLLKESEDKVEFKEAKSSYSYNGKRRSILGYTVALANENGGHLVLGIGDNHPHEVVGSNAFLDKGKLEQDIYRDLGIRVKTQEFFESSKRVLAITIPSRPIGKPLYFDDVPLMRVGEELKRMSDEMYLSIIQEQEPDFSEKICEAINVNDLDKDAIEKMKASYSRKQRNPSFLHLSTDQVLSDLKLMVDNKINYAGLILLGKSDVIKKYLPQSKTIWEYRSKISQIPFDSREEIIDPLFIAIDKIWKLINQPGLNKKHPIQQGAYIFDIMDFNEEVIREAMLNAIAHRDYTITSESVIKQFPNQISIINPGGFPKGVTIENLLTVSSTPRSRLMTEILEKTGLVERSGQGVDKIFSIMLSEGKAEPDYSASDMFQVSLDLKTEVQDKAFHIFIKNYQESDKEPKMGVEQIITLCKIRNGIFQHLKPSIVSQLENIGLIKKASRHTNKYVLRDDYYELIEEESKIGKRYLVSEISTISLSLQNGSLKIGELEDTLSSQLNRNQIKYLLNKLIEDDILTKAGSASGTRYQLLDSYTDLRGDLLIAHIIADLKRKYNTN
;
A
#
# COMPACT_ATOMS: atom_id res chain seq x y z
N MET A 1 -22.38 -1.58 -37.86
CA MET A 1 -22.46 -2.76 -38.73
C MET A 1 -23.83 -2.74 -39.40
N GLN A 2 -23.93 -2.93 -40.71
CA GLN A 2 -25.19 -3.10 -41.43
C GLN A 2 -25.42 -4.59 -41.77
N ILE A 3 -26.66 -4.98 -42.09
CA ILE A 3 -27.00 -6.37 -42.42
C ILE A 3 -26.33 -6.86 -43.72
N SER A 4 -26.04 -5.95 -44.65
CA SER A 4 -25.27 -6.22 -45.87
C SER A 4 -23.83 -6.62 -45.54
N ASP A 5 -23.24 -6.00 -44.51
CA ASP A 5 -21.86 -6.26 -44.10
C ASP A 5 -21.76 -7.65 -43.46
N LEU A 6 -22.75 -8.02 -42.64
CA LEU A 6 -22.83 -9.33 -41.97
C LEU A 6 -22.79 -10.51 -42.95
N LYS A 7 -23.38 -10.37 -44.14
CA LYS A 7 -23.41 -11.44 -45.16
C LYS A 7 -22.07 -11.70 -45.82
N LEU A 8 -21.16 -10.73 -45.75
CA LEU A 8 -19.82 -10.79 -46.35
C LEU A 8 -18.75 -11.25 -45.37
N LEU A 9 -19.07 -11.25 -44.07
CA LEU A 9 -18.14 -11.72 -43.04
C LEU A 9 -17.93 -13.23 -43.14
N LYS A 10 -16.70 -13.65 -42.86
CA LYS A 10 -16.30 -15.05 -42.74
C LYS A 10 -15.97 -15.35 -41.29
N GLU A 11 -16.39 -16.53 -40.84
CA GLU A 11 -16.35 -16.88 -39.42
C GLU A 11 -14.94 -16.84 -38.78
N SER A 12 -13.93 -17.34 -39.50
CA SER A 12 -12.55 -17.37 -38.98
C SER A 12 -11.80 -16.06 -39.17
N GLU A 13 -12.01 -15.34 -40.28
CA GLU A 13 -11.29 -14.09 -40.60
C GLU A 13 -11.84 -12.91 -39.77
N ASP A 14 -13.15 -12.85 -39.59
CA ASP A 14 -13.84 -11.72 -38.95
C ASP A 14 -14.29 -12.00 -37.50
N LYS A 15 -13.88 -13.14 -36.94
CA LYS A 15 -14.24 -13.60 -35.58
C LYS A 15 -15.76 -13.55 -35.34
N VAL A 16 -16.50 -14.12 -36.29
CA VAL A 16 -17.96 -14.15 -36.28
C VAL A 16 -18.44 -15.60 -36.14
N GLU A 17 -19.53 -15.82 -35.43
CA GLU A 17 -20.20 -17.11 -35.34
C GLU A 17 -21.65 -16.95 -35.79
N PHE A 18 -22.07 -17.68 -36.82
CA PHE A 18 -23.46 -17.68 -37.28
C PHE A 18 -24.23 -18.85 -36.67
N LYS A 19 -25.50 -18.60 -36.34
CA LYS A 19 -26.46 -19.62 -35.92
C LYS A 19 -27.84 -19.30 -36.49
N GLU A 20 -28.49 -20.30 -37.06
CA GLU A 20 -29.86 -20.11 -37.58
C GLU A 20 -30.84 -19.70 -36.47
N ALA A 21 -30.87 -20.43 -35.35
CA ALA A 21 -31.65 -20.12 -34.16
C ALA A 21 -33.10 -19.63 -34.44
N LYS A 22 -33.82 -20.28 -35.36
CA LYS A 22 -35.13 -19.81 -35.89
C LYS A 22 -36.17 -19.52 -34.80
N SER A 23 -36.32 -20.44 -33.85
CA SER A 23 -37.32 -20.34 -32.78
C SER A 23 -36.71 -19.97 -31.43
N SER A 24 -35.68 -20.69 -31.00
CA SER A 24 -34.98 -20.46 -29.74
C SER A 24 -33.51 -20.85 -29.84
N TYR A 25 -32.72 -20.41 -28.87
CA TYR A 25 -31.34 -20.82 -28.72
C TYR A 25 -30.99 -20.93 -27.24
N SER A 26 -30.12 -21.88 -26.89
CA SER A 26 -29.77 -22.15 -25.49
C SER A 26 -28.92 -21.02 -24.93
N TYR A 27 -29.35 -20.47 -23.79
CA TYR A 27 -28.56 -19.51 -23.04
C TYR A 27 -27.34 -20.16 -22.36
N ASN A 28 -27.57 -21.28 -21.67
CA ASN A 28 -26.58 -22.03 -20.90
C ASN A 28 -26.90 -23.55 -20.91
N GLY A 29 -25.99 -24.39 -20.40
CA GLY A 29 -26.15 -25.84 -20.18
C GLY A 29 -25.46 -26.74 -21.20
N LYS A 30 -24.96 -26.17 -22.31
CA LYS A 30 -24.09 -26.86 -23.29
C LYS A 30 -23.02 -25.89 -23.77
N ARG A 31 -21.84 -26.39 -24.16
CA ARG A 31 -20.75 -25.55 -24.70
C ARG A 31 -21.21 -24.68 -25.88
N ARG A 32 -22.01 -25.23 -26.80
CA ARG A 32 -22.62 -24.48 -27.92
C ARG A 32 -23.89 -23.73 -27.48
N SER A 33 -23.75 -22.86 -26.47
CA SER A 33 -24.80 -21.96 -25.96
C SER A 33 -24.32 -20.52 -26.04
N ILE A 34 -25.18 -19.54 -25.74
CA ILE A 34 -24.77 -18.12 -25.68
C ILE A 34 -23.56 -17.94 -24.76
N LEU A 35 -23.60 -18.48 -23.54
CA LEU A 35 -22.50 -18.33 -22.60
C LEU A 35 -21.22 -19.01 -23.09
N GLY A 36 -21.30 -20.22 -23.64
CA GLY A 36 -20.11 -20.93 -24.09
C GLY A 36 -19.42 -20.25 -25.29
N TYR A 37 -20.18 -19.74 -26.26
CA TYR A 37 -19.63 -18.92 -27.35
C TYR A 37 -19.10 -17.57 -26.86
N THR A 38 -19.79 -16.93 -25.91
CA THR A 38 -19.34 -15.66 -25.31
C THR A 38 -18.00 -15.84 -24.62
N VAL A 39 -17.83 -16.91 -23.83
CA VAL A 39 -16.57 -17.24 -23.17
C VAL A 39 -15.46 -17.49 -24.20
N ALA A 40 -15.70 -18.35 -25.19
CA ALA A 40 -14.69 -18.70 -26.18
C ALA A 40 -14.24 -17.50 -27.02
N LEU A 41 -15.18 -16.67 -27.50
CA LEU A 41 -14.85 -15.49 -28.30
C LEU A 41 -14.15 -14.42 -27.46
N ALA A 42 -14.57 -14.18 -26.22
CA ALA A 42 -13.87 -13.25 -25.33
C ALA A 42 -12.44 -13.72 -24.99
N ASN A 43 -12.25 -15.04 -24.81
CA ASN A 43 -10.95 -15.71 -24.70
C ASN A 43 -10.04 -15.54 -25.93
N GLU A 44 -10.62 -15.23 -27.08
CA GLU A 44 -9.96 -15.06 -28.37
C GLU A 44 -9.92 -13.57 -28.82
N ASN A 45 -9.90 -12.63 -27.86
CA ASN A 45 -9.86 -11.18 -28.06
C ASN A 45 -11.16 -10.53 -28.59
N GLY A 46 -12.31 -11.19 -28.36
CA GLY A 46 -13.63 -10.69 -28.74
C GLY A 46 -14.06 -11.15 -30.14
N GLY A 47 -15.29 -10.77 -30.52
CA GLY A 47 -15.90 -11.16 -31.78
C GLY A 47 -17.40 -10.91 -31.79
N HIS A 48 -18.12 -11.60 -32.67
CA HIS A 48 -19.58 -11.50 -32.74
C HIS A 48 -20.24 -12.87 -32.80
N LEU A 49 -21.38 -13.01 -32.12
CA LEU A 49 -22.30 -14.13 -32.26
C LEU A 49 -23.60 -13.61 -32.90
N VAL A 50 -23.97 -14.17 -34.04
CA VAL A 50 -25.08 -13.67 -34.86
C VAL A 50 -26.14 -14.75 -35.03
N LEU A 51 -27.35 -14.48 -34.57
CA LEU A 51 -28.50 -15.38 -34.63
C LEU A 51 -29.45 -14.96 -35.77
N GLY A 52 -30.02 -15.93 -36.49
CA GLY A 52 -30.95 -15.70 -37.59
C GLY A 52 -30.31 -15.72 -38.97
N ILE A 53 -29.08 -16.24 -39.07
CA ILE A 53 -28.32 -16.39 -40.32
C ILE A 53 -27.93 -17.87 -40.51
N GLY A 54 -27.99 -18.36 -41.74
CA GLY A 54 -27.58 -19.72 -42.10
C GLY A 54 -26.06 -19.91 -42.19
N ASP A 55 -25.62 -21.13 -41.90
CA ASP A 55 -24.19 -21.48 -41.79
C ASP A 55 -23.47 -21.49 -43.16
N ASN A 56 -24.19 -21.78 -44.27
CA ASN A 56 -23.60 -21.89 -45.60
C ASN A 56 -23.31 -20.51 -46.22
N HIS A 57 -22.10 -20.34 -46.76
CA HIS A 57 -21.74 -19.16 -47.56
C HIS A 57 -22.25 -19.30 -49.01
N PRO A 58 -22.84 -18.26 -49.63
CA PRO A 58 -23.18 -16.95 -49.05
C PRO A 58 -24.35 -17.04 -48.05
N HIS A 59 -24.21 -16.33 -46.94
CA HIS A 59 -25.09 -16.44 -45.78
C HIS A 59 -26.50 -15.92 -46.07
N GLU A 60 -27.51 -16.81 -45.94
CA GLU A 60 -28.92 -16.44 -46.06
C GLU A 60 -29.51 -16.02 -44.71
N VAL A 61 -30.31 -14.95 -44.71
CA VAL A 61 -31.07 -14.53 -43.52
C VAL A 61 -32.31 -15.43 -43.37
N VAL A 62 -32.32 -16.23 -42.30
CA VAL A 62 -33.40 -17.16 -41.97
C VAL A 62 -34.36 -16.61 -40.91
N GLY A 63 -33.91 -15.63 -40.11
CA GLY A 63 -34.69 -15.01 -39.04
C GLY A 63 -34.61 -15.77 -37.71
N SER A 64 -34.68 -15.06 -36.58
CA SER A 64 -34.63 -15.63 -35.23
C SER A 64 -35.57 -14.92 -34.24
N ASN A 65 -36.36 -15.74 -33.52
CA ASN A 65 -37.17 -15.31 -32.38
C ASN A 65 -36.48 -15.50 -31.02
N ALA A 66 -35.20 -15.89 -31.00
CA ALA A 66 -34.45 -16.09 -29.76
C ALA A 66 -34.14 -14.74 -29.09
N PHE A 67 -34.24 -14.69 -27.76
CA PHE A 67 -33.88 -13.53 -26.93
C PHE A 67 -34.49 -12.20 -27.42
N LEU A 68 -35.82 -12.12 -27.44
CA LEU A 68 -36.54 -10.90 -27.81
C LEU A 68 -36.26 -9.73 -26.84
N ASP A 69 -36.07 -10.03 -25.56
CA ASP A 69 -35.61 -9.06 -24.58
C ASP A 69 -34.07 -9.01 -24.55
N LYS A 70 -33.52 -8.14 -25.39
CA LYS A 70 -32.08 -7.95 -25.54
C LYS A 70 -31.43 -7.34 -24.29
N GLY A 71 -32.16 -6.49 -23.57
CA GLY A 71 -31.66 -5.87 -22.34
C GLY A 71 -31.49 -6.90 -21.23
N LYS A 72 -32.46 -7.81 -21.10
CA LYS A 72 -32.34 -8.96 -20.20
C LYS A 72 -31.18 -9.89 -20.58
N LEU A 73 -30.97 -10.15 -21.88
CA LEU A 73 -29.83 -10.94 -22.34
C LEU A 73 -28.48 -10.30 -21.94
N GLU A 74 -28.33 -8.99 -22.14
CA GLU A 74 -27.12 -8.25 -21.72
C GLU A 74 -26.91 -8.32 -20.20
N GLN A 75 -28.00 -8.16 -19.42
CA GLN A 75 -27.96 -8.25 -17.96
C GLN A 75 -27.58 -9.66 -17.47
N ASP A 76 -28.17 -10.70 -18.06
CA ASP A 76 -27.90 -12.09 -17.70
C ASP A 76 -26.43 -12.44 -17.99
N ILE A 77 -25.90 -12.07 -19.16
CA ILE A 77 -24.50 -12.29 -19.52
C ILE A 77 -23.55 -11.54 -18.58
N TYR A 78 -23.88 -10.29 -18.24
CA TYR A 78 -23.06 -9.51 -17.30
C TYR A 78 -23.06 -10.12 -15.88
N ARG A 79 -24.21 -10.61 -15.40
CA ARG A 79 -24.31 -11.30 -14.11
C ARG A 79 -23.41 -12.54 -14.08
N ASP A 80 -23.43 -13.33 -15.14
CA ASP A 80 -22.80 -14.65 -15.15
C ASP A 80 -21.31 -14.60 -15.51
N LEU A 81 -20.87 -13.65 -16.36
CA LEU A 81 -19.48 -13.56 -16.84
C LEU A 81 -18.73 -12.29 -16.42
N GLY A 82 -19.42 -11.26 -15.92
CA GLY A 82 -18.81 -9.97 -15.55
C GLY A 82 -18.32 -9.13 -16.73
N ILE A 83 -18.68 -9.48 -17.96
CA ILE A 83 -18.34 -8.70 -19.18
C ILE A 83 -19.59 -8.09 -19.81
N ARG A 84 -19.44 -6.92 -20.45
CA ARG A 84 -20.54 -6.21 -21.11
C ARG A 84 -20.55 -6.49 -22.61
N VAL A 85 -21.51 -7.28 -23.06
CA VAL A 85 -21.79 -7.46 -24.50
C VAL A 85 -22.71 -6.35 -25.01
N LYS A 86 -22.71 -6.11 -26.32
CA LYS A 86 -23.65 -5.18 -26.98
C LYS A 86 -24.51 -5.93 -27.97
N THR A 87 -25.83 -5.80 -27.84
CA THR A 87 -26.78 -6.44 -28.75
C THR A 87 -27.32 -5.45 -29.78
N GLN A 88 -27.43 -5.90 -31.03
CA GLN A 88 -28.01 -5.14 -32.14
C GLN A 88 -28.97 -6.02 -32.92
N GLU A 89 -30.11 -5.45 -33.31
CA GLU A 89 -31.11 -6.14 -34.11
C GLU A 89 -31.11 -5.56 -35.52
N PHE A 90 -31.18 -6.47 -36.49
CA PHE A 90 -31.32 -6.15 -37.90
C PHE A 90 -32.57 -6.84 -38.46
N PHE A 91 -33.15 -6.25 -39.49
CA PHE A 91 -34.32 -6.79 -40.16
C PHE A 91 -34.11 -6.80 -41.67
N GLU A 92 -34.36 -7.94 -42.31
CA GLU A 92 -34.43 -8.06 -43.77
C GLU A 92 -35.69 -8.83 -44.13
N SER A 93 -36.55 -8.25 -44.97
CA SER A 93 -37.81 -8.88 -45.40
C SER A 93 -38.64 -9.43 -44.22
N SER A 94 -38.73 -8.66 -43.14
CA SER A 94 -39.41 -9.02 -41.87
C SER A 94 -38.78 -10.16 -41.06
N LYS A 95 -37.60 -10.66 -41.44
CA LYS A 95 -36.82 -11.64 -40.69
C LYS A 95 -35.84 -10.91 -39.75
N ARG A 96 -35.90 -11.22 -38.45
CA ARG A 96 -35.05 -10.62 -37.41
C ARG A 96 -33.70 -11.34 -37.31
N VAL A 97 -32.61 -10.57 -37.26
CA VAL A 97 -31.25 -11.05 -36.96
C VAL A 97 -30.78 -10.37 -35.68
N LEU A 98 -30.25 -11.14 -34.74
CA LEU A 98 -29.68 -10.61 -33.49
C LEU A 98 -28.17 -10.78 -33.51
N ALA A 99 -27.42 -9.69 -33.54
CA ALA A 99 -25.97 -9.69 -33.40
C ALA A 99 -25.58 -9.32 -31.97
N ILE A 100 -24.75 -10.17 -31.36
CA ILE A 100 -24.19 -9.98 -30.03
C ILE A 100 -22.70 -9.69 -30.24
N THR A 101 -22.29 -8.45 -29.98
CA THR A 101 -20.88 -8.05 -30.01
C THR A 101 -20.25 -8.35 -28.66
N ILE A 102 -19.25 -9.22 -28.68
CA ILE A 102 -18.57 -9.75 -27.50
C ILE A 102 -17.22 -9.05 -27.39
N PRO A 103 -16.93 -8.35 -26.28
CA PRO A 103 -15.63 -7.73 -26.08
C PRO A 103 -14.56 -8.81 -25.80
N SER A 104 -13.30 -8.41 -25.86
CA SER A 104 -12.23 -9.23 -25.27
C SER A 104 -12.48 -9.46 -23.77
N ARG A 105 -11.98 -10.58 -23.26
CA ARG A 105 -11.82 -10.81 -21.82
C ARG A 105 -10.98 -9.68 -21.18
N PRO A 106 -11.11 -9.47 -19.86
CA PRO A 106 -10.14 -8.65 -19.13
C PRO A 106 -8.72 -9.22 -19.27
N ILE A 107 -7.74 -8.38 -19.58
CA ILE A 107 -6.30 -8.72 -19.63
C ILE A 107 -5.91 -9.52 -18.39
N GLY A 108 -5.18 -10.63 -18.56
CA GLY A 108 -4.71 -11.47 -17.46
C GLY A 108 -5.72 -12.49 -16.93
N LYS A 109 -6.98 -12.45 -17.40
CA LYS A 109 -8.08 -13.24 -16.81
C LYS A 109 -8.83 -14.04 -17.88
N PRO A 110 -8.62 -15.37 -17.96
CA PRO A 110 -9.46 -16.21 -18.81
C PRO A 110 -10.88 -16.26 -18.25
N LEU A 111 -11.85 -16.38 -19.15
CA LEU A 111 -13.25 -16.65 -18.80
C LEU A 111 -13.51 -18.16 -18.85
N TYR A 112 -14.47 -18.60 -18.06
CA TYR A 112 -14.81 -20.01 -17.87
C TYR A 112 -16.29 -20.24 -18.17
N PHE A 113 -16.57 -21.40 -18.75
CA PHE A 113 -17.91 -21.95 -18.91
C PHE A 113 -17.95 -23.28 -18.15
N ASP A 114 -18.78 -23.39 -17.11
CA ASP A 114 -18.84 -24.55 -16.20
C ASP A 114 -17.44 -25.02 -15.76
N ASP A 115 -16.64 -24.10 -15.20
CA ASP A 115 -15.25 -24.29 -14.75
C ASP A 115 -14.23 -24.68 -15.85
N VAL A 116 -14.65 -24.68 -17.12
CA VAL A 116 -13.77 -24.97 -18.26
C VAL A 116 -13.45 -23.69 -19.02
N PRO A 117 -12.17 -23.28 -19.14
CA PRO A 117 -11.80 -22.20 -20.05
C PRO A 117 -11.97 -22.71 -21.48
N LEU A 118 -12.86 -22.08 -22.25
CA LEU A 118 -13.10 -22.46 -23.65
C LEU A 118 -12.27 -21.58 -24.58
N MET A 119 -11.80 -22.17 -25.67
CA MET A 119 -11.23 -21.48 -26.83
C MET A 119 -11.89 -22.00 -28.12
N ARG A 120 -11.76 -21.22 -29.18
CA ARG A 120 -12.30 -21.59 -30.49
C ARG A 120 -11.18 -22.20 -31.35
N VAL A 121 -11.45 -23.34 -31.98
CA VAL A 121 -10.55 -23.96 -32.96
C VAL A 121 -11.36 -24.30 -34.20
N GLY A 122 -11.21 -23.49 -35.26
CA GLY A 122 -12.12 -23.54 -36.41
C GLY A 122 -13.55 -23.24 -35.98
N GLU A 123 -14.47 -24.17 -36.22
CA GLU A 123 -15.91 -24.06 -35.85
C GLU A 123 -16.24 -24.75 -34.51
N GLU A 124 -15.24 -25.30 -33.80
CA GLU A 124 -15.46 -26.01 -32.54
C GLU A 124 -15.05 -25.21 -31.30
N LEU A 125 -15.78 -25.42 -30.21
CA LEU A 125 -15.44 -24.92 -28.89
C LEU A 125 -14.74 -26.02 -28.08
N LYS A 126 -13.44 -25.83 -27.83
CA LYS A 126 -12.60 -26.79 -27.11
C LYS A 126 -12.16 -26.22 -25.77
N ARG A 127 -11.72 -27.10 -24.86
CA ARG A 127 -10.97 -26.68 -23.68
C ARG A 127 -9.72 -25.95 -24.19
N MET A 128 -9.45 -24.80 -23.59
CA MET A 128 -8.25 -24.01 -23.83
C MET A 128 -7.00 -24.86 -23.64
N SER A 129 -6.01 -24.73 -24.54
CA SER A 129 -4.71 -25.37 -24.36
C SER A 129 -3.98 -24.73 -23.18
N ASP A 130 -3.09 -25.49 -22.54
CA ASP A 130 -2.30 -24.95 -21.42
C ASP A 130 -1.40 -23.78 -21.89
N GLU A 131 -0.92 -23.81 -23.14
CA GLU A 131 -0.16 -22.71 -23.75
C GLU A 131 -0.97 -21.41 -23.85
N MET A 132 -2.20 -21.48 -24.38
CA MET A 132 -3.08 -20.32 -24.49
C MET A 132 -3.54 -19.84 -23.11
N TYR A 133 -3.78 -20.76 -22.18
CA TYR A 133 -4.09 -20.40 -20.80
C TYR A 133 -2.93 -19.64 -20.15
N LEU A 134 -1.71 -20.16 -20.28
CA LEU A 134 -0.49 -19.53 -19.77
C LEU A 134 -0.25 -18.16 -20.42
N SER A 135 -0.47 -18.03 -21.73
CA SER A 135 -0.30 -16.74 -22.41
C SER A 135 -1.29 -15.70 -21.87
N ILE A 136 -2.57 -16.07 -21.68
CA ILE A 136 -3.60 -15.16 -21.15
C ILE A 136 -3.28 -14.72 -19.73
N ILE A 137 -2.90 -15.64 -18.83
CA ILE A 137 -2.57 -15.26 -17.44
C ILE A 137 -1.28 -14.43 -17.35
N GLN A 138 -0.42 -14.52 -18.37
CA GLN A 138 0.81 -13.73 -18.50
C GLN A 138 0.57 -12.41 -19.25
N GLU A 139 -0.59 -12.20 -19.85
CA GLU A 139 -0.93 -10.92 -20.48
C GLU A 139 -0.88 -9.80 -19.44
N GLN A 140 -0.15 -8.76 -19.77
CA GLN A 140 -0.09 -7.54 -18.96
C GLN A 140 -0.63 -6.36 -19.75
N GLU A 141 -1.05 -5.34 -19.02
CA GLU A 141 -1.42 -4.07 -19.64
C GLU A 141 -0.22 -3.54 -20.44
N PRO A 142 -0.44 -3.00 -21.66
CA PRO A 142 0.63 -2.41 -22.44
C PRO A 142 1.39 -1.38 -21.61
N ASP A 143 2.71 -1.50 -21.54
CA ASP A 143 3.53 -0.61 -20.74
C ASP A 143 3.47 0.81 -21.32
N PHE A 144 2.78 1.70 -20.60
CA PHE A 144 2.66 3.10 -20.99
C PHE A 144 4.04 3.77 -21.12
N SER A 145 4.99 3.40 -20.27
CA SER A 145 6.31 4.02 -20.21
C SER A 145 7.18 3.68 -21.42
N GLU A 146 6.95 2.54 -22.09
CA GLU A 146 7.63 2.17 -23.34
C GLU A 146 7.09 2.90 -24.57
N LYS A 147 5.87 3.44 -24.51
CA LYS A 147 5.24 4.10 -25.66
C LYS A 147 6.05 5.31 -26.10
N ILE A 148 6.29 5.42 -27.42
CA ILE A 148 6.97 6.57 -28.01
C ILE A 148 6.15 7.85 -27.82
N CYS A 149 6.80 8.91 -27.33
CA CYS A 149 6.26 10.25 -27.26
C CYS A 149 6.73 11.03 -28.49
N GLU A 150 5.93 11.01 -29.56
CA GLU A 150 6.26 11.60 -30.86
C GLU A 150 6.51 13.12 -30.82
N ALA A 151 6.10 13.80 -29.73
CA ALA A 151 6.15 15.25 -29.61
C ALA A 151 7.45 15.81 -28.99
N ILE A 152 8.41 14.94 -28.61
CA ILE A 152 9.65 15.33 -27.91
C ILE A 152 10.90 14.72 -28.55
N ASN A 153 12.04 15.35 -28.30
CA ASN A 153 13.37 14.86 -28.70
C ASN A 153 14.39 15.00 -27.56
N VAL A 154 15.64 14.60 -27.80
CA VAL A 154 16.72 14.61 -26.79
C VAL A 154 16.95 16.00 -26.17
N ASN A 155 16.75 17.09 -26.92
CA ASN A 155 16.95 18.45 -26.40
C ASN A 155 15.86 18.90 -25.41
N ASP A 156 14.75 18.17 -25.34
CA ASP A 156 13.66 18.41 -24.39
C ASP A 156 13.92 17.75 -23.02
N LEU A 157 15.03 17.03 -22.89
CA LEU A 157 15.47 16.42 -21.63
C LEU A 157 16.30 17.39 -20.79
N ASP A 158 16.19 17.22 -19.48
CA ASP A 158 16.88 17.95 -18.44
C ASP A 158 18.28 17.37 -18.19
N LYS A 159 19.29 18.24 -18.30
CA LYS A 159 20.69 17.83 -18.17
C LYS A 159 21.05 17.39 -16.76
N ASP A 160 20.51 18.04 -15.74
CA ASP A 160 20.80 17.71 -14.34
C ASP A 160 20.17 16.37 -13.97
N ALA A 161 18.97 16.08 -14.49
CA ALA A 161 18.32 14.78 -14.34
C ALA A 161 19.15 13.65 -14.99
N ILE A 162 19.67 13.88 -16.21
CA ILE A 162 20.55 12.92 -16.90
C ILE A 162 21.82 12.65 -16.10
N GLU A 163 22.49 13.70 -15.63
CA GLU A 163 23.74 13.54 -14.86
C GLU A 163 23.48 12.84 -13.51
N LYS A 164 22.38 13.14 -12.82
CA LYS A 164 21.95 12.40 -11.63
C LYS A 164 21.69 10.93 -11.92
N MET A 165 20.99 10.62 -13.01
CA MET A 165 20.72 9.24 -13.43
C MET A 165 22.03 8.50 -13.71
N LYS A 166 22.95 9.10 -14.47
CA LYS A 166 24.27 8.51 -14.79
C LYS A 166 25.08 8.26 -13.52
N ALA A 167 25.10 9.20 -12.58
CA ALA A 167 25.79 9.05 -11.29
C ALA A 167 25.20 7.93 -10.43
N SER A 168 23.87 7.81 -10.39
CA SER A 168 23.19 6.75 -9.64
C SER A 168 23.41 5.39 -10.28
N TYR A 169 23.29 5.28 -11.60
CA TYR A 169 23.62 4.07 -12.36
C TYR A 169 25.07 3.63 -12.15
N SER A 170 26.02 4.54 -12.33
CA SER A 170 27.45 4.26 -12.17
C SER A 170 27.75 3.67 -10.79
N ARG A 171 27.18 4.25 -9.73
CA ARG A 171 27.33 3.76 -8.35
C ARG A 171 26.72 2.37 -8.16
N LYS A 172 25.45 2.17 -8.54
CA LYS A 172 24.75 0.88 -8.35
C LYS A 172 25.40 -0.25 -9.15
N GLN A 173 25.80 0.01 -10.40
CA GLN A 173 26.41 -0.99 -11.29
C GLN A 173 27.93 -1.10 -11.12
N ARG A 174 28.54 -0.30 -10.23
CA ARG A 174 30.00 -0.21 -10.05
C ARG A 174 30.74 0.00 -11.38
N ASN A 175 30.17 0.83 -12.25
CA ASN A 175 30.69 1.12 -13.58
C ASN A 175 30.98 2.63 -13.73
N PRO A 176 32.18 3.11 -13.38
CA PRO A 176 32.56 4.53 -13.54
C PRO A 176 32.58 5.01 -14.99
N SER A 177 32.88 4.11 -15.95
CA SER A 177 32.99 4.48 -17.37
C SER A 177 31.68 5.01 -17.95
N PHE A 178 30.53 4.62 -17.37
CA PHE A 178 29.20 5.07 -17.78
C PHE A 178 29.02 6.60 -17.67
N LEU A 179 29.77 7.27 -16.78
CA LEU A 179 29.74 8.72 -16.64
C LEU A 179 30.25 9.45 -17.89
N HIS A 180 31.14 8.83 -18.65
CA HIS A 180 31.79 9.43 -19.81
C HIS A 180 31.07 9.13 -21.14
N LEU A 181 30.03 8.30 -21.12
CA LEU A 181 29.22 8.02 -22.30
C LEU A 181 28.42 9.26 -22.74
N SER A 182 28.21 9.37 -24.05
CA SER A 182 27.34 10.40 -24.62
C SER A 182 25.89 10.17 -24.20
N THR A 183 25.11 11.25 -24.15
CA THR A 183 23.69 11.18 -23.79
C THR A 183 22.92 10.21 -24.69
N ASP A 184 23.14 10.26 -26.00
CA ASP A 184 22.44 9.38 -26.95
C ASP A 184 22.74 7.89 -26.69
N GLN A 185 24.00 7.55 -26.40
CA GLN A 185 24.38 6.18 -26.05
C GLN A 185 23.69 5.73 -24.76
N VAL A 186 23.72 6.58 -23.72
CA VAL A 186 23.08 6.29 -22.42
C VAL A 186 21.56 6.07 -22.57
N LEU A 187 20.89 6.94 -23.34
CA LEU A 187 19.45 6.82 -23.58
C LEU A 187 19.12 5.55 -24.37
N SER A 188 19.94 5.19 -25.35
CA SER A 188 19.76 3.95 -26.13
C SER A 188 20.02 2.69 -25.27
N ASP A 189 21.10 2.65 -24.50
CA ASP A 189 21.46 1.53 -23.61
C ASP A 189 20.38 1.26 -22.56
N LEU A 190 19.73 2.33 -22.08
CA LEU A 190 18.61 2.26 -21.14
C LEU A 190 17.24 2.13 -21.81
N LYS A 191 17.18 2.00 -23.14
CA LYS A 191 15.94 1.92 -23.95
C LYS A 191 14.99 3.11 -23.73
N LEU A 192 15.50 4.25 -23.30
CA LEU A 192 14.76 5.51 -23.23
C LEU A 192 14.63 6.17 -24.61
N MET A 193 15.47 5.75 -25.56
CA MET A 193 15.44 6.17 -26.95
C MET A 193 15.44 4.96 -27.88
N VAL A 194 14.50 4.92 -28.81
CA VAL A 194 14.37 3.90 -29.87
C VAL A 194 14.15 4.63 -31.19
N ASP A 195 14.92 4.28 -32.22
CA ASP A 195 14.86 4.93 -33.55
C ASP A 195 14.95 6.47 -33.50
N ASN A 196 15.82 6.99 -32.63
CA ASN A 196 16.00 8.43 -32.34
C ASN A 196 14.75 9.14 -31.78
N LYS A 197 13.77 8.38 -31.28
CA LYS A 197 12.57 8.91 -30.61
C LYS A 197 12.59 8.56 -29.13
N ILE A 198 12.09 9.48 -28.31
CA ILE A 198 12.03 9.31 -26.86
C ILE A 198 10.67 8.74 -26.46
N ASN A 199 10.65 7.82 -25.49
CA ASN A 199 9.42 7.28 -24.93
C ASN A 199 8.95 8.04 -23.67
N TYR A 200 7.77 7.67 -23.16
CA TYR A 200 7.21 8.30 -21.96
C TYR A 200 8.07 8.05 -20.71
N ALA A 201 8.79 6.93 -20.60
CA ALA A 201 9.78 6.73 -19.54
C ALA A 201 10.85 7.84 -19.59
N GLY A 202 11.38 8.17 -20.77
CA GLY A 202 12.35 9.24 -20.96
C GLY A 202 11.78 10.61 -20.56
N LEU A 203 10.53 10.88 -20.93
CA LEU A 203 9.83 12.10 -20.54
C LEU A 203 9.65 12.21 -19.02
N ILE A 204 9.17 11.16 -18.36
CA ILE A 204 8.87 11.17 -16.90
C ILE A 204 10.16 11.23 -16.08
N LEU A 205 11.17 10.45 -16.48
CA LEU A 205 12.41 10.32 -15.72
C LEU A 205 13.33 11.52 -15.91
N LEU A 206 13.38 12.08 -17.14
CA LEU A 206 14.43 13.01 -17.56
C LEU A 206 13.91 14.25 -18.28
N GLY A 207 12.61 14.41 -18.54
CA GLY A 207 12.08 15.56 -19.26
C GLY A 207 12.23 16.88 -18.49
N LYS A 208 12.39 18.00 -19.19
CA LYS A 208 12.31 19.33 -18.56
C LYS A 208 10.90 19.57 -18.00
N SER A 209 10.80 20.28 -16.88
CA SER A 209 9.52 20.51 -16.19
C SER A 209 8.45 21.14 -17.10
N ASP A 210 8.81 22.09 -17.97
CA ASP A 210 7.85 22.70 -18.92
C ASP A 210 7.39 21.73 -20.01
N VAL A 211 8.24 20.77 -20.40
CA VAL A 211 7.92 19.75 -21.41
C VAL A 211 6.99 18.70 -20.81
N ILE A 212 7.29 18.24 -19.59
CA ILE A 212 6.40 17.34 -18.82
C ILE A 212 5.03 18.01 -18.65
N LYS A 213 5.01 19.28 -18.23
CA LYS A 213 3.77 20.06 -18.10
C LYS A 213 2.95 20.15 -19.38
N LYS A 214 3.61 20.23 -20.53
CA LYS A 214 2.94 20.34 -21.82
C LYS A 214 2.35 19.01 -22.31
N TYR A 215 3.09 17.92 -22.19
CA TYR A 215 2.75 16.64 -22.84
C TYR A 215 2.25 15.56 -21.89
N LEU A 216 2.48 15.70 -20.59
CA LEU A 216 2.02 14.78 -19.55
C LEU A 216 1.67 15.54 -18.24
N PRO A 217 0.79 16.58 -18.29
CA PRO A 217 0.47 17.39 -17.12
C PRO A 217 -0.03 16.59 -15.92
N GLN A 218 -0.69 15.45 -16.17
CA GLN A 218 -1.23 14.58 -15.13
C GLN A 218 -0.15 13.86 -14.31
N SER A 219 1.11 13.76 -14.78
CA SER A 219 2.18 13.08 -14.04
C SER A 219 2.69 13.88 -12.84
N LYS A 220 2.20 15.10 -12.62
CA LYS A 220 2.59 15.89 -11.46
C LYS A 220 2.14 15.25 -10.16
N THR A 221 2.91 15.52 -9.12
CA THR A 221 2.58 15.19 -7.74
C THR A 221 2.21 16.47 -7.01
N ILE A 222 1.07 16.46 -6.33
CA ILE A 222 0.69 17.55 -5.42
C ILE A 222 1.14 17.17 -4.02
N TRP A 223 1.85 18.07 -3.34
CA TRP A 223 2.07 17.99 -1.91
C TRP A 223 1.18 19.02 -1.21
N GLU A 224 0.43 18.59 -0.20
CA GLU A 224 -0.41 19.43 0.64
C GLU A 224 -0.08 19.21 2.11
N TYR A 225 0.15 20.30 2.84
CA TYR A 225 0.24 20.27 4.29
C TYR A 225 -1.03 20.80 4.94
N ARG A 226 -1.47 20.11 6.00
CA ARG A 226 -2.61 20.49 6.84
C ARG A 226 -2.27 20.27 8.31
N SER A 227 -2.43 21.32 9.10
CA SER A 227 -2.20 21.30 10.56
C SER A 227 -3.24 20.48 11.31
N LYS A 228 -4.42 20.22 10.73
CA LYS A 228 -5.50 19.39 11.30
C LYS A 228 -6.09 18.46 10.24
N ILE A 229 -6.36 17.20 10.63
CA ILE A 229 -6.98 16.20 9.74
C ILE A 229 -8.37 16.63 9.25
N SER A 230 -9.17 17.24 10.13
CA SER A 230 -10.53 17.70 9.80
C SER A 230 -10.56 18.96 8.94
N GLN A 231 -9.41 19.57 8.66
CA GLN A 231 -9.33 20.80 7.89
C GLN A 231 -9.59 20.52 6.40
N ILE A 232 -10.53 21.28 5.84
CA ILE A 232 -10.84 21.26 4.41
C ILE A 232 -9.77 22.01 3.62
N PRO A 233 -9.45 23.30 3.91
CA PRO A 233 -8.38 23.99 3.20
C PRO A 233 -6.99 23.46 3.57
N PHE A 234 -6.07 23.49 2.61
CA PHE A 234 -4.65 23.25 2.88
C PHE A 234 -3.99 24.51 3.46
N ASP A 235 -3.01 24.33 4.34
CA ASP A 235 -2.18 25.43 4.85
C ASP A 235 -1.05 25.74 3.86
N SER A 236 -0.57 24.74 3.14
CA SER A 236 0.42 24.88 2.08
C SER A 236 0.16 23.84 1.00
N ARG A 237 0.38 24.23 -0.25
CA ARG A 237 0.21 23.36 -1.42
C ARG A 237 1.29 23.67 -2.44
N GLU A 238 2.00 22.64 -2.87
CA GLU A 238 3.04 22.72 -3.88
C GLU A 238 2.76 21.73 -5.00
N GLU A 239 2.95 22.16 -6.25
CA GLU A 239 2.85 21.30 -7.43
C GLU A 239 4.25 20.94 -7.92
N ILE A 240 4.53 19.64 -8.00
CA ILE A 240 5.82 19.10 -8.41
C ILE A 240 5.64 18.40 -9.77
N ILE A 241 6.22 19.00 -10.82
CA ILE A 241 6.19 18.48 -12.20
C ILE A 241 7.58 18.30 -12.81
N ASP A 242 8.58 18.16 -11.93
CA ASP A 242 9.98 17.99 -12.28
C ASP A 242 10.27 16.53 -12.72
N PRO A 243 11.36 16.30 -13.48
CA PRO A 243 11.79 14.93 -13.82
C PRO A 243 12.07 14.12 -12.55
N LEU A 244 11.78 12.83 -12.58
CA LEU A 244 11.75 11.99 -11.38
C LEU A 244 13.05 12.04 -10.54
N PHE A 245 14.22 12.01 -11.20
CA PHE A 245 15.53 12.08 -10.52
C PHE A 245 15.77 13.41 -9.77
N ILE A 246 14.95 14.44 -10.04
CA ILE A 246 14.94 15.72 -9.32
C ILE A 246 13.76 15.76 -8.33
N ALA A 247 12.58 15.34 -8.78
CA ALA A 247 11.33 15.42 -8.02
C ALA A 247 11.39 14.68 -6.67
N ILE A 248 12.03 13.50 -6.61
CA ILE A 248 12.10 12.70 -5.38
C ILE A 248 12.76 13.48 -4.25
N ASP A 249 13.91 14.10 -4.52
CA ASP A 249 14.64 14.87 -3.52
C ASP A 249 13.88 16.15 -3.14
N LYS A 250 13.16 16.76 -4.09
CA LYS A 250 12.35 17.96 -3.86
C LYS A 250 11.16 17.66 -2.94
N ILE A 251 10.44 16.56 -3.18
CA ILE A 251 9.32 16.13 -2.34
C ILE A 251 9.81 15.75 -0.94
N TRP A 252 10.93 15.01 -0.83
CA TRP A 252 11.51 14.72 0.48
C TRP A 252 11.87 15.99 1.25
N LYS A 253 12.45 17.00 0.59
CA LYS A 253 12.74 18.31 1.21
C LYS A 253 11.48 19.02 1.71
N LEU A 254 10.34 18.89 1.04
CA LEU A 254 9.06 19.44 1.50
C LEU A 254 8.55 18.71 2.75
N ILE A 255 8.63 17.38 2.76
CA ILE A 255 8.18 16.55 3.88
C ILE A 255 9.07 16.76 5.11
N ASN A 256 10.38 16.83 4.90
CA ASN A 256 11.41 16.89 5.93
C ASN A 256 11.74 18.32 6.39
N GLN A 257 10.82 19.27 6.23
CA GLN A 257 11.04 20.64 6.72
C GLN A 257 11.12 20.68 8.25
N PRO A 258 12.00 21.54 8.82
CA PRO A 258 12.05 21.77 10.26
C PRO A 258 10.67 22.17 10.79
N GLY A 259 10.14 21.40 11.74
CA GLY A 259 8.82 21.60 12.34
C GLY A 259 7.71 20.72 11.76
N LEU A 260 7.86 20.20 10.53
CA LEU A 260 6.90 19.28 9.90
C LEU A 260 7.26 17.80 10.09
N ASN A 261 8.57 17.48 10.09
CA ASN A 261 9.08 16.13 10.39
C ASN A 261 9.87 16.17 11.69
N LYS A 262 9.24 15.87 12.83
CA LYS A 262 9.87 16.02 14.15
C LYS A 262 10.73 14.80 14.48
N LYS A 263 11.68 15.04 15.39
CA LYS A 263 12.53 14.03 16.00
C LYS A 263 11.99 13.65 17.36
N HIS A 264 11.90 12.35 17.61
CA HIS A 264 11.51 11.77 18.89
C HIS A 264 12.73 11.09 19.51
N PRO A 265 13.35 11.70 20.54
CA PRO A 265 14.48 11.07 21.21
C PRO A 265 14.01 9.86 22.01
N ILE A 266 14.66 8.72 21.78
CA ILE A 266 14.50 7.47 22.51
C ILE A 266 15.77 7.24 23.32
N GLN A 267 15.61 7.11 24.63
CA GLN A 267 16.71 6.88 25.55
C GLN A 267 16.83 5.38 25.84
N GLN A 268 18.04 4.83 25.70
CA GLN A 268 18.40 3.47 26.07
C GLN A 268 19.69 3.51 26.89
N GLY A 269 19.55 3.43 28.22
CA GLY A 269 20.67 3.63 29.15
C GLY A 269 21.33 5.00 28.94
N ALA A 270 22.64 5.00 28.67
CA ALA A 270 23.44 6.20 28.41
C ALA A 270 23.34 6.74 26.97
N TYR A 271 22.67 6.02 26.07
CA TYR A 271 22.57 6.38 24.66
C TYR A 271 21.21 7.00 24.35
N ILE A 272 21.20 8.04 23.52
CA ILE A 272 19.99 8.65 22.97
C ILE A 272 20.08 8.59 21.44
N PHE A 273 19.02 8.14 20.81
CA PHE A 273 18.89 8.16 19.36
C PHE A 273 17.50 8.69 18.96
N ASP A 274 17.42 9.27 17.76
CA ASP A 274 16.20 9.90 17.29
C ASP A 274 15.42 8.99 16.34
N ILE A 275 14.11 8.91 16.53
CA ILE A 275 13.15 8.42 15.52
C ILE A 275 12.48 9.63 14.88
N MET A 276 12.53 9.74 13.56
CA MET A 276 11.81 10.80 12.83
C MET A 276 10.32 10.45 12.73
N ASP A 277 9.43 11.44 12.67
CA ASP A 277 8.01 11.23 12.34
C ASP A 277 7.88 10.44 11.02
N PHE A 278 8.61 10.89 9.99
CA PHE A 278 8.70 10.27 8.67
C PHE A 278 10.14 9.84 8.39
N ASN A 279 10.34 8.53 8.18
CA ASN A 279 11.63 7.96 7.79
C ASN A 279 11.87 8.20 6.29
N GLU A 280 13.08 8.66 5.91
CA GLU A 280 13.41 8.97 4.51
C GLU A 280 13.25 7.74 3.60
N GLU A 281 13.73 6.59 4.04
CA GLU A 281 13.68 5.36 3.23
C GLU A 281 12.24 4.92 2.99
N VAL A 282 11.38 5.02 4.01
CA VAL A 282 9.95 4.69 3.89
C VAL A 282 9.25 5.62 2.90
N ILE A 283 9.48 6.94 3.02
CA ILE A 283 8.85 7.92 2.14
C ILE A 283 9.35 7.78 0.70
N ARG A 284 10.66 7.62 0.49
CA ARG A 284 11.22 7.42 -0.85
C ARG A 284 10.67 6.17 -1.51
N GLU A 285 10.62 5.05 -0.77
CA GLU A 285 10.06 3.79 -1.27
C GLU A 285 8.58 3.93 -1.61
N ALA A 286 7.79 4.56 -0.74
CA ALA A 286 6.37 4.80 -0.99
C ALA A 286 6.12 5.66 -2.22
N MET A 287 6.91 6.72 -2.42
CA MET A 287 6.83 7.58 -3.60
C MET A 287 7.23 6.87 -4.88
N LEU A 288 8.32 6.09 -4.85
CA LEU A 288 8.78 5.31 -5.99
C LEU A 288 7.75 4.25 -6.39
N ASN A 289 7.13 3.59 -5.41
CA ASN A 289 6.04 2.64 -5.64
C ASN A 289 4.82 3.33 -6.25
N ALA A 290 4.44 4.51 -5.74
CA ALA A 290 3.36 5.29 -6.35
C ALA A 290 3.67 5.58 -7.83
N ILE A 291 4.88 5.98 -8.16
CA ILE A 291 5.27 6.36 -9.52
C ILE A 291 5.37 5.13 -10.45
N ALA A 292 6.00 4.05 -10.00
CA ALA A 292 6.12 2.79 -10.75
C ALA A 292 4.78 2.12 -11.06
N HIS A 293 3.81 2.25 -10.15
CA HIS A 293 2.49 1.63 -10.26
C HIS A 293 1.38 2.61 -10.67
N ARG A 294 1.71 3.87 -10.95
CA ARG A 294 0.72 4.86 -11.41
C ARG A 294 0.13 4.46 -12.76
N ASP A 295 -1.18 4.60 -12.90
CA ASP A 295 -1.81 4.59 -14.21
C ASP A 295 -1.70 5.97 -14.86
N TYR A 296 -0.77 6.10 -15.81
CA TYR A 296 -0.51 7.35 -16.51
C TYR A 296 -1.58 7.74 -17.54
N THR A 297 -2.53 6.84 -17.83
CA THR A 297 -3.69 7.13 -18.68
C THR A 297 -4.78 7.90 -17.93
N ILE A 298 -4.78 7.85 -16.59
CA ILE A 298 -5.71 8.58 -15.74
C ILE A 298 -5.24 10.03 -15.56
N THR A 299 -6.17 10.98 -15.69
CA THR A 299 -5.90 12.42 -15.64
C THR A 299 -5.75 12.97 -14.22
N SER A 300 -6.18 12.24 -13.18
CA SER A 300 -5.96 12.65 -11.80
C SER A 300 -4.48 12.57 -11.43
N GLU A 301 -4.09 13.41 -10.48
CA GLU A 301 -2.70 13.58 -10.08
C GLU A 301 -2.41 12.71 -8.84
N SER A 302 -1.13 12.39 -8.61
CA SER A 302 -0.74 11.78 -7.34
C SER A 302 -0.75 12.87 -6.26
N VAL A 303 -1.31 12.58 -5.09
CA VAL A 303 -1.48 13.55 -4.01
C VAL A 303 -0.85 13.03 -2.73
N ILE A 304 0.06 13.81 -2.16
CA ILE A 304 0.69 13.58 -0.86
C ILE A 304 0.05 14.55 0.11
N LYS A 305 -0.74 14.04 1.07
CA LYS A 305 -1.33 14.84 2.14
C LYS A 305 -0.55 14.60 3.42
N GLN A 306 0.17 15.60 3.89
CA GLN A 306 0.92 15.56 5.13
C GLN A 306 0.18 16.26 6.26
N PHE A 307 0.13 15.58 7.40
CA PHE A 307 -0.45 16.05 8.66
C PHE A 307 0.59 15.89 9.77
N PRO A 308 0.42 16.53 10.95
CA PRO A 308 1.35 16.38 12.06
C PRO A 308 1.55 14.94 12.56
N ASN A 309 0.56 14.08 12.39
CA ASN A 309 0.54 12.71 12.93
C ASN A 309 0.44 11.60 11.86
N GLN A 310 0.34 11.98 10.58
CA GLN A 310 0.24 11.01 9.48
C GLN A 310 0.61 11.63 8.13
N ILE A 311 0.92 10.77 7.16
CA ILE A 311 1.02 11.15 5.74
C ILE A 311 0.24 10.15 4.89
N SER A 312 -0.53 10.67 3.95
CA SER A 312 -1.32 9.90 2.99
C SER A 312 -0.76 10.10 1.60
N ILE A 313 -0.38 9.01 0.92
CA ILE A 313 0.07 9.02 -0.47
C ILE A 313 -1.02 8.37 -1.31
N ILE A 314 -1.71 9.18 -2.10
CA ILE A 314 -2.84 8.79 -2.93
C ILE A 314 -2.39 8.77 -4.38
N ASN A 315 -2.50 7.61 -5.02
CA ASN A 315 -1.99 7.39 -6.37
C ASN A 315 -3.10 6.93 -7.33
N PRO A 316 -3.20 7.51 -8.54
CA PRO A 316 -4.16 7.10 -9.56
C PRO A 316 -3.95 5.66 -10.05
N GLY A 317 -5.07 4.95 -10.21
CA GLY A 317 -5.14 3.54 -10.58
C GLY A 317 -5.23 2.67 -9.33
N GLY A 318 -6.14 1.68 -9.34
CA GLY A 318 -6.27 0.71 -8.24
C GLY A 318 -5.06 -0.23 -8.12
N PHE A 319 -5.16 -1.26 -7.31
CA PHE A 319 -4.12 -2.29 -7.28
C PHE A 319 -3.96 -2.99 -8.66
N PRO A 320 -2.74 -3.44 -9.02
CA PRO A 320 -2.56 -4.32 -10.18
C PRO A 320 -3.47 -5.56 -10.07
N LYS A 321 -3.89 -6.10 -11.20
CA LYS A 321 -4.78 -7.27 -11.20
C LYS A 321 -4.14 -8.46 -10.47
N GLY A 322 -4.91 -9.08 -9.57
CA GLY A 322 -4.43 -10.17 -8.72
C GLY A 322 -3.76 -9.73 -7.43
N VAL A 323 -3.53 -8.43 -7.23
CA VAL A 323 -3.04 -7.86 -5.97
C VAL A 323 -4.24 -7.37 -5.15
N THR A 324 -4.27 -7.75 -3.87
CA THR A 324 -5.25 -7.32 -2.88
C THR A 324 -4.52 -6.91 -1.61
N ILE A 325 -5.23 -6.27 -0.67
CA ILE A 325 -4.64 -5.86 0.61
C ILE A 325 -4.16 -7.09 1.39
N GLU A 326 -4.89 -8.20 1.31
CA GLU A 326 -4.59 -9.44 2.04
C GLU A 326 -3.35 -10.16 1.51
N ASN A 327 -3.01 -9.99 0.22
CA ASN A 327 -1.89 -10.68 -0.42
C ASN A 327 -0.70 -9.77 -0.75
N LEU A 328 -0.77 -8.48 -0.43
CA LEU A 328 0.20 -7.44 -0.80
C LEU A 328 1.66 -7.79 -0.43
N LEU A 329 1.87 -8.44 0.72
CA LEU A 329 3.20 -8.86 1.21
C LEU A 329 3.66 -10.23 0.68
N THR A 330 2.82 -10.91 -0.10
CA THR A 330 3.06 -12.29 -0.55
C THR A 330 3.06 -12.47 -2.06
N VAL A 331 2.40 -11.55 -2.76
CA VAL A 331 2.34 -11.54 -4.21
C VAL A 331 3.59 -10.86 -4.75
N SER A 332 4.16 -11.42 -5.83
CA SER A 332 5.27 -10.77 -6.50
C SER A 332 4.80 -9.46 -7.12
N SER A 333 5.49 -8.36 -6.78
CA SER A 333 5.18 -7.06 -7.36
C SER A 333 5.38 -7.08 -8.87
N THR A 334 4.34 -6.71 -9.61
CA THR A 334 4.37 -6.56 -11.06
C THR A 334 4.10 -5.08 -11.38
N PRO A 335 5.12 -4.29 -11.75
CA PRO A 335 4.94 -2.87 -12.04
C PRO A 335 4.13 -2.65 -13.31
N ARG A 336 3.31 -1.58 -13.32
CA ARG A 336 2.59 -1.15 -14.53
C ARG A 336 3.53 -0.52 -15.56
N SER A 337 4.54 0.20 -15.07
CA SER A 337 5.55 0.87 -15.89
C SER A 337 6.88 0.12 -15.79
N ARG A 338 7.01 -1.00 -16.50
CA ARG A 338 8.15 -1.92 -16.39
C ARG A 338 9.45 -1.28 -16.81
N LEU A 339 9.50 -0.64 -17.99
CA LEU A 339 10.72 0.02 -18.46
C LEU A 339 11.20 1.07 -17.46
N MET A 340 10.28 1.88 -16.93
CA MET A 340 10.61 2.85 -15.90
C MET A 340 11.16 2.17 -14.65
N THR A 341 10.50 1.13 -14.12
CA THR A 341 10.97 0.38 -12.94
C THR A 341 12.34 -0.26 -13.16
N GLU A 342 12.61 -0.86 -14.32
CA GLU A 342 13.92 -1.43 -14.65
C GLU A 342 15.05 -0.39 -14.57
N ILE A 343 14.78 0.85 -14.98
CA ILE A 343 15.76 1.94 -14.91
C ILE A 343 15.95 2.38 -13.46
N LEU A 344 14.88 2.44 -12.66
CA LEU A 344 14.95 2.75 -11.24
C LEU A 344 15.75 1.69 -10.46
N GLU A 345 15.59 0.42 -10.81
CA GLU A 345 16.40 -0.68 -10.27
C GLU A 345 17.87 -0.56 -10.68
N LYS A 346 18.13 -0.32 -11.97
CA LYS A 346 19.50 -0.18 -12.50
C LYS A 346 20.23 1.03 -11.90
N THR A 347 19.50 2.06 -11.50
CA THR A 347 20.04 3.26 -10.85
C THR A 347 20.08 3.15 -9.32
N GLY A 348 19.53 2.08 -8.75
CA GLY A 348 19.53 1.85 -7.30
C GLY A 348 18.53 2.71 -6.52
N LEU A 349 17.54 3.28 -7.20
CA LEU A 349 16.42 3.96 -6.54
C LEU A 349 15.41 2.94 -5.99
N VAL A 350 15.19 1.84 -6.69
CA VAL A 350 14.30 0.74 -6.29
C VAL A 350 15.11 -0.56 -6.17
N GLU A 351 14.71 -1.46 -5.27
CA GLU A 351 15.30 -2.79 -5.17
C GLU A 351 14.61 -3.80 -6.10
N ARG A 352 15.40 -4.71 -6.69
CA ARG A 352 14.99 -5.66 -7.76
C ARG A 352 13.92 -6.68 -7.37
N SER A 353 13.56 -6.76 -6.09
CA SER A 353 12.90 -7.93 -5.50
C SER A 353 11.41 -7.76 -5.25
N GLY A 354 10.81 -6.63 -5.63
CA GLY A 354 9.41 -6.33 -5.27
C GLY A 354 9.18 -6.19 -3.75
N GLN A 355 10.27 -6.11 -2.98
CA GLN A 355 10.29 -6.01 -1.51
C GLN A 355 10.05 -4.56 -1.01
N GLY A 356 9.62 -3.65 -1.89
CA GLY A 356 9.38 -2.26 -1.52
C GLY A 356 8.38 -2.11 -0.40
N VAL A 357 7.25 -2.83 -0.51
CA VAL A 357 6.23 -2.87 0.54
C VAL A 357 6.79 -3.53 1.80
N ASP A 358 7.53 -4.64 1.67
CA ASP A 358 8.17 -5.33 2.79
C ASP A 358 9.09 -4.39 3.58
N LYS A 359 9.84 -3.53 2.87
CA LYS A 359 10.72 -2.52 3.46
C LYS A 359 9.93 -1.48 4.25
N ILE A 360 8.84 -0.97 3.69
CA ILE A 360 7.95 -0.02 4.37
C ILE A 360 7.40 -0.63 5.67
N PHE A 361 6.87 -1.86 5.61
CA PHE A 361 6.37 -2.58 6.79
C PHE A 361 7.49 -2.84 7.81
N SER A 362 8.63 -3.34 7.35
CA SER A 362 9.77 -3.68 8.19
C SER A 362 10.26 -2.47 8.98
N ILE A 363 10.48 -1.33 8.32
CA ILE A 363 10.99 -0.12 8.97
C ILE A 363 9.95 0.46 9.94
N MET A 364 8.70 0.63 9.50
CA MET A 364 7.63 1.21 10.35
C MET A 364 7.42 0.40 11.63
N LEU A 365 7.29 -0.92 11.51
CA LEU A 365 7.10 -1.79 12.67
C LEU A 365 8.36 -1.86 13.54
N SER A 366 9.55 -1.88 12.94
CA SER A 366 10.81 -1.84 13.70
C SER A 366 10.97 -0.52 14.46
N GLU A 367 10.47 0.60 13.94
CA GLU A 367 10.41 1.90 14.64
C GLU A 367 9.33 1.95 15.73
N GLY A 368 8.61 0.85 15.98
CA GLY A 368 7.54 0.80 16.97
C GLY A 368 6.29 1.59 16.58
N LYS A 369 6.13 1.92 15.30
CA LYS A 369 4.97 2.62 14.74
C LYS A 369 3.88 1.63 14.31
N ALA A 370 2.70 2.17 13.99
CA ALA A 370 1.61 1.39 13.41
C ALA A 370 2.00 0.80 12.05
N GLU A 371 1.33 -0.29 11.67
CA GLU A 371 1.49 -0.87 10.33
C GLU A 371 1.02 0.11 9.23
N PRO A 372 1.63 0.07 8.03
CA PRO A 372 1.15 0.82 6.88
C PRO A 372 -0.28 0.43 6.51
N ASP A 373 -1.15 1.41 6.32
CA ASP A 373 -2.57 1.19 6.04
C ASP A 373 -2.90 1.47 4.57
N TYR A 374 -3.42 0.46 3.88
CA TYR A 374 -3.88 0.54 2.49
C TYR A 374 -5.41 0.46 2.34
N SER A 375 -6.16 0.45 3.45
CA SER A 375 -7.61 0.19 3.49
C SER A 375 -8.47 1.19 2.74
N ALA A 376 -7.96 2.42 2.53
CA ALA A 376 -8.62 3.45 1.73
C ALA A 376 -8.44 3.29 0.20
N SER A 377 -7.79 2.23 -0.25
CA SER A 377 -7.61 1.90 -1.67
C SER A 377 -8.87 1.29 -2.28
N ASP A 378 -9.09 1.56 -3.57
CA ASP A 378 -10.20 1.01 -4.34
C ASP A 378 -9.76 0.63 -5.78
N MET A 379 -10.73 0.44 -6.69
CA MET A 379 -10.45 0.08 -8.08
C MET A 379 -9.81 1.21 -8.91
N PHE A 380 -9.88 2.46 -8.44
CA PHE A 380 -9.48 3.66 -9.17
C PHE A 380 -8.30 4.40 -8.52
N GLN A 381 -8.01 4.14 -7.25
CA GLN A 381 -6.87 4.71 -6.54
C GLN A 381 -6.27 3.73 -5.51
N VAL A 382 -4.96 3.84 -5.31
CA VAL A 382 -4.26 3.24 -4.17
C VAL A 382 -3.95 4.35 -3.18
N SER A 383 -4.33 4.17 -1.92
CA SER A 383 -4.01 5.09 -0.82
C SER A 383 -3.15 4.38 0.19
N LEU A 384 -1.98 4.96 0.50
CA LEU A 384 -1.09 4.51 1.57
C LEU A 384 -1.08 5.55 2.68
N ASP A 385 -1.56 5.14 3.86
CA ASP A 385 -1.55 5.95 5.08
C ASP A 385 -0.46 5.46 6.05
N LEU A 386 0.43 6.37 6.44
CA LEU A 386 1.51 6.11 7.38
C LEU A 386 1.36 7.00 8.62
N LYS A 387 1.28 6.40 9.80
CA LYS A 387 1.17 7.12 11.09
C LYS A 387 2.55 7.42 11.66
N THR A 388 2.70 8.58 12.30
CA THR A 388 4.01 8.99 12.87
C THR A 388 4.20 8.55 14.32
N GLU A 389 3.10 8.25 15.03
CA GLU A 389 3.12 7.90 16.45
C GLU A 389 3.94 6.63 16.71
N VAL A 390 4.97 6.76 17.55
CA VAL A 390 5.73 5.63 18.09
C VAL A 390 4.92 5.04 19.25
N GLN A 391 4.20 3.97 18.96
CA GLN A 391 3.30 3.30 19.90
C GLN A 391 4.08 2.51 20.95
N ASP A 392 5.27 2.03 20.60
CA ASP A 392 6.02 1.10 21.44
C ASP A 392 7.54 1.26 21.25
N LYS A 393 8.13 2.06 22.14
CA LYS A 393 9.56 2.35 22.16
C LYS A 393 10.40 1.17 22.64
N ALA A 394 9.90 0.42 23.63
CA ALA A 394 10.54 -0.82 24.10
C ALA A 394 10.67 -1.85 22.97
N PHE A 395 9.64 -1.99 22.12
CA PHE A 395 9.70 -2.88 20.96
C PHE A 395 10.74 -2.42 19.94
N HIS A 396 10.81 -1.11 19.66
CA HIS A 396 11.85 -0.59 18.80
C HIS A 396 13.25 -0.94 19.30
N ILE A 397 13.52 -0.67 20.60
CA ILE A 397 14.80 -1.01 21.23
C ILE A 397 15.09 -2.51 21.15
N PHE A 398 14.08 -3.35 21.43
CA PHE A 398 14.18 -4.79 21.36
C PHE A 398 14.58 -5.30 19.96
N ILE A 399 13.93 -4.79 18.91
CA ILE A 399 14.25 -5.15 17.52
C ILE A 399 15.64 -4.62 17.13
N LYS A 400 15.93 -3.36 17.45
CA LYS A 400 17.22 -2.72 17.14
C LYS A 400 18.39 -3.48 17.76
N ASN A 401 18.30 -3.82 19.05
CA ASN A 401 19.34 -4.60 19.75
C ASN A 401 19.63 -5.94 19.07
N TYR A 402 18.59 -6.61 18.53
CA TYR A 402 18.80 -7.84 17.79
C TYR A 402 19.43 -7.59 16.41
N GLN A 403 18.95 -6.60 15.67
CA GLN A 403 19.46 -6.27 14.33
C GLN A 403 20.94 -5.84 14.36
N GLU A 404 21.36 -5.12 15.40
CA GLU A 404 22.74 -4.69 15.63
C GLU A 404 23.64 -5.83 16.18
N SER A 405 23.05 -6.91 16.71
CA SER A 405 23.83 -8.06 17.20
C SER A 405 24.34 -8.95 16.06
N ASP A 406 25.41 -9.71 16.30
CA ASP A 406 25.96 -10.70 15.36
C ASP A 406 25.11 -11.98 15.21
N LYS A 407 23.87 -11.98 15.75
CA LYS A 407 22.99 -13.14 15.70
C LYS A 407 22.42 -13.34 14.30
N GLU A 408 22.46 -14.60 13.85
CA GLU A 408 21.83 -15.06 12.61
C GLU A 408 20.65 -16.00 12.92
N PRO A 409 19.63 -16.04 12.04
CA PRO A 409 19.44 -15.18 10.88
C PRO A 409 19.05 -13.75 11.26
N LYS A 410 19.46 -12.76 10.45
CA LYS A 410 18.89 -11.40 10.52
C LYS A 410 17.37 -11.43 10.33
N MET A 411 16.68 -10.49 10.98
CA MET A 411 15.22 -10.39 10.89
C MET A 411 14.77 -9.87 9.53
N GLY A 412 13.89 -10.62 8.87
CA GLY A 412 13.10 -10.14 7.75
C GLY A 412 11.74 -9.59 8.19
N VAL A 413 10.96 -9.10 7.22
CA VAL A 413 9.64 -8.50 7.46
C VAL A 413 8.67 -9.48 8.13
N GLU A 414 8.68 -10.77 7.74
CA GLU A 414 7.76 -11.76 8.29
C GLU A 414 8.04 -12.05 9.77
N GLN A 415 9.32 -12.03 10.18
CA GLN A 415 9.71 -12.15 11.58
C GLN A 415 9.19 -10.96 12.39
N ILE A 416 9.39 -9.73 11.89
CA ILE A 416 8.96 -8.50 12.57
C ILE A 416 7.43 -8.45 12.70
N ILE A 417 6.70 -8.77 11.63
CA ILE A 417 5.22 -8.84 11.66
C ILE A 417 4.77 -9.91 12.67
N THR A 418 5.42 -11.08 12.69
CA THR A 418 5.08 -12.15 13.63
C THR A 418 5.31 -11.72 15.09
N LEU A 419 6.42 -11.03 15.38
CA LEU A 419 6.70 -10.47 16.70
C LEU A 419 5.66 -9.41 17.11
N CYS A 420 5.29 -8.51 16.19
CA CYS A 420 4.24 -7.51 16.42
C CYS A 420 2.87 -8.17 16.71
N LYS A 421 2.50 -9.21 15.96
CA LYS A 421 1.27 -9.98 16.20
C LYS A 421 1.29 -10.67 17.56
N ILE A 422 2.39 -11.34 17.90
CA ILE A 422 2.56 -12.01 19.21
C ILE A 422 2.47 -11.00 20.35
N ARG A 423 3.14 -9.85 20.22
CA ARG A 423 3.06 -8.74 21.18
C ARG A 423 1.63 -8.28 21.40
N ASN A 424 0.87 -8.12 20.32
CA ASN A 424 -0.53 -7.68 20.37
C ASN A 424 -1.51 -8.81 20.79
N GLY A 425 -1.01 -10.01 21.12
CA GLY A 425 -1.83 -11.16 21.50
C GLY A 425 -2.61 -11.80 20.34
N ILE A 426 -2.21 -11.52 19.10
CA ILE A 426 -2.83 -12.04 17.88
C ILE A 426 -2.09 -13.31 17.44
N PHE A 427 -2.76 -14.45 17.57
CA PHE A 427 -2.19 -15.77 17.22
C PHE A 427 -2.80 -16.40 15.97
N GLN A 428 -3.72 -15.70 15.30
CA GLN A 428 -4.35 -16.17 14.07
C GLN A 428 -3.39 -16.01 12.89
N HIS A 429 -3.39 -16.99 11.98
CA HIS A 429 -2.60 -16.98 10.74
C HIS A 429 -1.08 -16.78 10.91
N LEU A 430 -0.51 -17.17 12.07
CA LEU A 430 0.94 -17.20 12.25
C LEU A 430 1.54 -18.36 11.46
N LYS A 431 2.62 -18.10 10.73
CA LYS A 431 3.36 -19.14 10.00
C LYS A 431 4.15 -20.01 10.99
N PRO A 432 3.89 -21.33 11.08
CA PRO A 432 4.56 -22.19 12.06
C PRO A 432 6.09 -22.20 11.92
N SER A 433 6.61 -22.14 10.69
CA SER A 433 8.04 -22.07 10.41
C SER A 433 8.70 -20.84 11.04
N ILE A 434 8.07 -19.66 10.92
CA ILE A 434 8.56 -18.41 11.49
C ILE A 434 8.48 -18.43 13.02
N VAL A 435 7.40 -18.97 13.58
CA VAL A 435 7.26 -19.12 15.04
C VAL A 435 8.36 -20.02 15.60
N SER A 436 8.59 -21.20 15.00
CA SER A 436 9.66 -22.10 15.43
C SER A 436 11.04 -21.46 15.29
N GLN A 437 11.28 -20.68 14.23
CA GLN A 437 12.52 -19.93 14.05
C GLN A 437 12.73 -18.89 15.17
N LEU A 438 11.71 -18.09 15.48
CA LEU A 438 11.77 -17.07 16.54
C LEU A 438 11.94 -17.70 17.94
N GLU A 439 11.34 -18.85 18.19
CA GLU A 439 11.50 -19.62 19.43
C GLU A 439 12.93 -20.17 19.55
N ASN A 440 13.48 -20.73 18.47
CA ASN A 440 14.86 -21.25 18.45
C ASN A 440 15.92 -20.17 18.66
N ILE A 441 15.70 -18.97 18.12
CA ILE A 441 16.56 -17.79 18.32
C ILE A 441 16.36 -17.19 19.72
N GLY A 442 15.28 -17.57 20.40
CA GLY A 442 14.95 -17.11 21.74
C GLY A 442 14.41 -15.67 21.76
N LEU A 443 13.71 -15.23 20.72
CA LEU A 443 13.00 -13.94 20.72
C LEU A 443 11.58 -14.06 21.29
N ILE A 444 11.03 -15.28 21.30
CA ILE A 444 9.72 -15.59 21.88
C ILE A 444 9.80 -16.83 22.75
N LYS A 445 8.86 -16.98 23.68
CA LYS A 445 8.65 -18.19 24.49
C LYS A 445 7.17 -18.50 24.62
N LYS A 446 6.83 -19.76 24.92
CA LYS A 446 5.45 -20.13 25.24
C LYS A 446 5.00 -19.48 26.55
N ALA A 447 3.78 -18.97 26.58
CA ALA A 447 3.18 -18.38 27.77
C ALA A 447 2.97 -19.41 28.89
N SER A 448 2.74 -20.68 28.54
CA SER A 448 2.68 -21.81 29.46
C SER A 448 3.04 -23.11 28.73
N ARG A 449 3.46 -24.14 29.47
CA ARG A 449 3.84 -25.46 28.92
C ARG A 449 2.73 -26.13 28.08
N HIS A 450 1.47 -25.77 28.31
CA HIS A 450 0.30 -26.39 27.68
C HIS A 450 -0.46 -25.47 26.71
N THR A 451 0.07 -24.29 26.38
CA THR A 451 -0.62 -23.34 25.49
C THR A 451 0.10 -23.17 24.16
N ASN A 452 -0.68 -22.90 23.12
CA ASN A 452 -0.18 -22.44 21.81
C ASN A 452 -0.06 -20.90 21.76
N LYS A 453 0.02 -20.25 22.93
CA LYS A 453 0.19 -18.80 23.06
C LYS A 453 1.65 -18.50 23.33
N TYR A 454 2.16 -17.47 22.68
CA TYR A 454 3.54 -17.03 22.80
C TYR A 454 3.60 -15.63 23.40
N VAL A 455 4.71 -15.31 24.03
CA VAL A 455 5.06 -13.97 24.50
C VAL A 455 6.47 -13.65 24.02
N LEU A 456 6.81 -12.35 23.98
CA LEU A 456 8.19 -11.93 23.70
C LEU A 456 9.13 -12.35 24.83
N ARG A 457 10.45 -12.33 24.59
CA ARG A 457 11.46 -12.63 25.61
C ARG A 457 11.42 -11.61 26.75
N ASP A 458 11.89 -12.02 27.93
CA ASP A 458 11.86 -11.23 29.16
C ASP A 458 12.57 -9.87 29.04
N ASP A 459 13.62 -9.75 28.24
CA ASP A 459 14.33 -8.48 28.01
C ASP A 459 13.44 -7.41 27.34
N TYR A 460 12.45 -7.79 26.54
CA TYR A 460 11.43 -6.84 26.07
C TYR A 460 10.58 -6.29 27.23
N TYR A 461 10.19 -7.15 28.18
CA TYR A 461 9.41 -6.72 29.34
C TYR A 461 10.26 -5.95 30.35
N GLU A 462 11.55 -6.26 30.48
CA GLU A 462 12.52 -5.46 31.22
C GLU A 462 12.61 -4.05 30.63
N LEU A 463 12.64 -3.90 29.30
CA LEU A 463 12.61 -2.59 28.64
C LEU A 463 11.32 -1.82 28.93
N ILE A 464 10.15 -2.48 28.90
CA ILE A 464 8.88 -1.84 29.30
C ILE A 464 8.94 -1.39 30.75
N GLU A 465 9.46 -2.23 31.65
CA GLU A 465 9.61 -1.90 33.06
C GLU A 465 10.58 -0.73 33.27
N GLU A 466 11.69 -0.68 32.53
CA GLU A 466 12.64 0.43 32.57
C GLU A 466 12.03 1.73 32.06
N GLU A 467 11.25 1.70 30.96
CA GLU A 467 10.49 2.87 30.48
C GLU A 467 9.43 3.32 31.49
N SER A 468 8.85 2.34 32.20
CA SER A 468 7.88 2.55 33.26
C SER A 468 8.53 2.98 34.57
N LYS A 469 9.86 3.02 34.70
CA LYS A 469 10.55 3.45 35.92
C LYS A 469 11.06 4.89 35.79
N ILE A 470 11.06 5.61 36.91
CA ILE A 470 11.75 6.89 37.05
C ILE A 470 12.85 6.70 38.10
N GLY A 471 14.10 6.62 37.63
CA GLY A 471 15.23 6.11 38.40
C GLY A 471 14.93 4.75 39.06
N LYS A 472 15.49 4.50 40.24
CA LYS A 472 15.12 3.36 41.11
C LYS A 472 13.93 3.67 42.03
N ARG A 473 13.26 4.83 41.84
CA ARG A 473 12.41 5.43 42.88
C ARG A 473 10.92 5.26 42.62
N TYR A 474 10.46 5.31 41.37
CA TYR A 474 9.03 5.30 41.03
C TYR A 474 8.72 4.42 39.83
N LEU A 475 7.48 3.92 39.79
CA LEU A 475 6.84 3.44 38.57
C LEU A 475 5.86 4.51 38.04
N VAL A 476 5.91 4.77 36.74
CA VAL A 476 5.07 5.73 36.02
C VAL A 476 3.58 5.43 36.25
N SER A 477 3.17 4.17 36.21
CA SER A 477 1.79 3.77 36.49
C SER A 477 1.34 4.16 37.90
N GLU A 478 2.18 3.96 38.91
CA GLU A 478 1.89 4.33 40.30
C GLU A 478 1.75 5.85 40.47
N ILE A 479 2.63 6.62 39.82
CA ILE A 479 2.55 8.08 39.81
C ILE A 479 1.28 8.56 39.12
N SER A 480 0.96 7.99 37.96
CA SER A 480 -0.24 8.33 37.19
C SER A 480 -1.50 8.10 38.01
N THR A 481 -1.62 6.94 38.62
CA THR A 481 -2.76 6.57 39.45
C THR A 481 -2.96 7.52 40.63
N ILE A 482 -1.92 7.81 41.42
CA ILE A 482 -2.03 8.71 42.58
C ILE A 482 -2.33 10.15 42.14
N SER A 483 -1.66 10.63 41.10
CA SER A 483 -1.80 12.01 40.63
C SER A 483 -3.19 12.27 40.05
N LEU A 484 -3.74 11.31 39.29
CA LEU A 484 -5.12 11.40 38.77
C LEU A 484 -6.16 11.39 39.90
N SER A 485 -5.97 10.58 40.95
CA SER A 485 -6.89 10.58 42.10
C SER A 485 -6.90 11.92 42.85
N LEU A 486 -5.78 12.62 42.89
CA LEU A 486 -5.63 13.92 43.57
C LEU A 486 -5.89 15.13 42.65
N GLN A 487 -6.22 14.91 41.39
CA GLN A 487 -6.42 15.96 40.40
C GLN A 487 -7.61 16.88 40.74
N ASN A 488 -8.63 16.34 41.40
CA ASN A 488 -9.88 17.07 41.70
C ASN A 488 -9.94 17.62 43.13
N GLY A 489 -8.83 17.59 43.89
CA GLY A 489 -8.75 18.19 45.22
C GLY A 489 -7.91 17.39 46.20
N SER A 490 -7.99 17.77 47.48
CA SER A 490 -7.26 17.07 48.54
C SER A 490 -7.99 15.81 49.00
N LEU A 491 -7.28 14.72 49.27
CA LEU A 491 -7.85 13.46 49.77
C LEU A 491 -7.15 12.98 51.05
N LYS A 492 -7.89 12.29 51.92
CA LYS A 492 -7.31 11.52 53.03
C LYS A 492 -6.75 10.20 52.53
N ILE A 493 -5.84 9.61 53.30
CA ILE A 493 -5.26 8.30 52.95
C ILE A 493 -6.32 7.19 52.83
N GLY A 494 -7.38 7.23 53.64
CA GLY A 494 -8.49 6.26 53.53
C GLY A 494 -9.28 6.42 52.23
N GLU A 495 -9.54 7.66 51.81
CA GLU A 495 -10.24 7.96 50.54
C GLU A 495 -9.41 7.51 49.32
N LEU A 496 -8.08 7.66 49.40
CA LEU A 496 -7.16 7.11 48.40
C LEU A 496 -7.13 5.58 48.40
N GLU A 497 -7.14 4.95 49.58
CA GLU A 497 -7.20 3.49 49.72
C GLU A 497 -8.48 2.92 49.10
N ASP A 498 -9.64 3.56 49.34
CA ASP A 498 -10.92 3.16 48.76
C ASP A 498 -10.89 3.23 47.23
N THR A 499 -10.32 4.31 46.68
CA THR A 499 -10.23 4.55 45.23
C THR A 499 -9.21 3.64 44.55
N LEU A 500 -8.11 3.30 45.23
CA LEU A 500 -6.94 2.65 44.64
C LEU A 500 -6.74 1.20 45.07
N SER A 501 -7.63 0.64 45.88
CA SER A 501 -7.55 -0.71 46.47
C SER A 501 -7.33 -1.83 45.44
N SER A 502 -7.74 -1.64 44.19
CA SER A 502 -7.54 -2.60 43.10
C SER A 502 -6.13 -2.57 42.49
N GLN A 503 -5.35 -1.51 42.74
CA GLN A 503 -4.04 -1.26 42.12
C GLN A 503 -2.90 -1.14 43.13
N LEU A 504 -3.15 -0.57 44.32
CA LEU A 504 -2.15 -0.29 45.35
C LEU A 504 -2.66 -0.63 46.74
N ASN A 505 -1.81 -1.23 47.57
CA ASN A 505 -2.12 -1.43 48.99
C ASN A 505 -1.78 -0.18 49.82
N ARG A 506 -2.37 -0.07 51.02
CA ARG A 506 -2.19 1.09 51.92
C ARG A 506 -0.74 1.45 52.21
N ASN A 507 0.15 0.45 52.33
CA ASN A 507 1.58 0.69 52.58
C ASN A 507 2.28 1.30 51.36
N GLN A 508 1.95 0.82 50.16
CA GLN A 508 2.44 1.39 48.91
C GLN A 508 1.94 2.82 48.71
N ILE A 509 0.65 3.08 48.96
CA ILE A 509 0.07 4.44 48.91
C ILE A 509 0.81 5.37 49.86
N LYS A 510 0.99 4.97 51.12
CA LYS A 510 1.70 5.78 52.12
C LYS A 510 3.16 6.05 51.72
N TYR A 511 3.83 5.04 51.19
CA TYR A 511 5.21 5.14 50.71
C TYR A 511 5.33 6.13 49.55
N LEU A 512 4.46 6.00 48.55
CA LEU A 512 4.44 6.88 47.38
C LEU A 512 4.07 8.31 47.75
N LEU A 513 3.08 8.52 48.62
CA LEU A 513 2.72 9.86 49.11
C LEU A 513 3.89 10.56 49.78
N ASN A 514 4.63 9.87 50.66
CA ASN A 514 5.79 10.45 51.33
C ASN A 514 6.89 10.82 50.33
N LYS A 515 7.20 9.92 49.40
CA LYS A 515 8.21 10.15 48.36
C LYS A 515 7.84 11.31 47.43
N LEU A 516 6.58 11.37 46.99
CA LEU A 516 6.09 12.45 46.15
C LEU A 516 6.05 13.81 46.86
N ILE A 517 5.92 13.82 48.20
CA ILE A 517 6.12 15.03 49.00
C ILE A 517 7.61 15.41 49.05
N GLU A 518 8.51 14.44 49.24
CA GLU A 518 9.96 14.68 49.24
C GLU A 518 10.45 15.24 47.89
N ASP A 519 9.76 14.90 46.80
CA ASP A 519 10.11 15.34 45.45
C ASP A 519 9.26 16.52 44.94
N ASP A 520 8.61 17.25 45.84
CA ASP A 520 7.85 18.48 45.56
C ASP A 520 6.70 18.31 44.55
N ILE A 521 6.12 17.12 44.47
CA ILE A 521 4.94 16.85 43.64
C ILE A 521 3.65 17.05 44.44
N LEU A 522 3.67 16.63 45.70
CA LEU A 522 2.53 16.69 46.62
C LEU A 522 2.85 17.55 47.84
N THR A 523 1.80 18.09 48.45
CA THR A 523 1.84 18.68 49.78
C THR A 523 0.81 18.02 50.69
N LYS A 524 1.02 18.12 52.01
CA LYS A 524 0.11 17.60 53.02
C LYS A 524 -0.31 18.69 54.00
N ALA A 525 -1.58 18.68 54.40
CA ALA A 525 -2.14 19.59 55.39
C ALA A 525 -2.83 18.80 56.51
N GLY A 526 -2.70 19.27 57.75
CA GLY A 526 -3.26 18.64 58.95
C GLY A 526 -2.32 17.68 59.67
N SER A 527 -2.81 17.06 60.75
CA SER A 527 -2.05 16.14 61.60
C SER A 527 -2.81 14.83 61.85
N ALA A 528 -2.06 13.73 62.04
CA ALA A 528 -2.57 12.40 62.35
C ALA A 528 -3.71 11.94 61.39
N SER A 529 -4.88 11.56 61.93
CA SER A 529 -6.04 11.08 61.17
C SER A 529 -6.71 12.15 60.30
N GLY A 530 -6.40 13.43 60.52
CA GLY A 530 -6.91 14.56 59.74
C GLY A 530 -6.08 14.90 58.50
N THR A 531 -4.95 14.23 58.27
CA THR A 531 -4.01 14.57 57.19
C THR A 531 -4.67 14.40 55.81
N ARG A 532 -4.66 15.48 55.02
CA ARG A 532 -5.07 15.48 53.61
C ARG A 532 -3.86 15.74 52.71
N TYR A 533 -3.84 15.08 51.56
CA TYR A 533 -2.79 15.18 50.54
C TYR A 533 -3.37 15.88 49.31
N GLN A 534 -2.59 16.74 48.66
CA GLN A 534 -2.97 17.41 47.43
C GLN A 534 -1.77 17.65 46.53
N LEU A 535 -2.00 17.83 45.24
CA LEU A 535 -0.98 18.29 44.29
C LEU A 535 -0.46 19.67 44.70
N LEU A 536 0.84 19.91 44.50
CA LEU A 536 1.43 21.24 44.68
C LEU A 536 0.83 22.23 43.68
N ASP A 537 0.74 23.51 44.05
CA ASP A 537 0.09 24.57 43.24
C ASP A 537 0.65 24.67 41.80
N SER A 538 1.90 24.26 41.58
CA SER A 538 2.51 24.20 40.24
C SER A 538 1.83 23.19 39.29
N TYR A 539 1.04 22.24 39.82
CA TYR A 539 0.37 21.19 39.05
C TYR A 539 -1.16 21.30 39.10
N THR A 540 -1.73 22.22 39.89
CA THR A 540 -3.19 22.27 40.13
C THR A 540 -4.01 22.68 38.91
N ASP A 541 -3.40 23.38 37.95
CA ASP A 541 -4.05 23.82 36.71
C ASP A 541 -3.99 22.77 35.58
N LEU A 542 -3.23 21.68 35.77
CA LEU A 542 -3.08 20.61 34.79
C LEU A 542 -4.12 19.49 35.05
N ARG A 543 -4.51 18.79 33.98
CA ARG A 543 -5.56 17.76 34.01
C ARG A 543 -5.21 16.58 33.10
N GLY A 544 -5.60 15.37 33.48
CA GLY A 544 -5.50 14.15 32.68
C GLY A 544 -4.07 13.85 32.25
N ASP A 545 -3.89 13.41 31.00
CA ASP A 545 -2.57 13.03 30.46
C ASP A 545 -1.54 14.17 30.49
N LEU A 546 -2.00 15.42 30.45
CA LEU A 546 -1.15 16.62 30.46
C LEU A 546 -0.51 16.87 31.84
N LEU A 547 -1.27 16.58 32.91
CA LEU A 547 -0.77 16.56 34.30
C LEU A 547 0.29 15.47 34.46
N ILE A 548 -0.03 14.26 33.98
CA ILE A 548 0.84 13.10 34.09
C ILE A 548 2.16 13.31 33.36
N ALA A 549 2.12 13.80 32.12
CA ALA A 549 3.31 14.09 31.34
C ALA A 549 4.24 15.11 32.02
N HIS A 550 3.68 16.16 32.64
CA HIS A 550 4.48 17.17 33.36
C HIS A 550 5.17 16.59 34.60
N ILE A 551 4.42 15.86 35.45
CA ILE A 551 4.97 15.26 36.67
C ILE A 551 6.07 14.25 36.31
N ILE A 552 5.84 13.39 35.30
CA ILE A 552 6.84 12.43 34.84
C ILE A 552 8.08 13.15 34.32
N ALA A 553 7.93 14.23 33.55
CA ALA A 553 9.06 14.99 33.01
C ALA A 553 9.91 15.59 34.15
N ASP A 554 9.30 16.18 35.17
CA ASP A 554 10.02 16.77 36.29
C ASP A 554 10.72 15.70 37.16
N LEU A 555 10.06 14.57 37.43
CA LEU A 555 10.68 13.45 38.14
C LEU A 555 11.82 12.82 37.32
N LYS A 556 11.67 12.67 35.99
CA LYS A 556 12.74 12.17 35.12
C LYS A 556 13.93 13.12 35.07
N ARG A 557 13.72 14.45 35.09
CA ARG A 557 14.82 15.42 35.23
C ARG A 557 15.58 15.26 36.55
N LYS A 558 14.89 14.94 37.65
CA LYS A 558 15.51 14.74 38.98
C LYS A 558 16.31 13.43 39.07
N TYR A 559 15.88 12.35 38.40
CA TYR A 559 16.40 10.99 38.66
C TYR A 559 17.02 10.26 37.47
N ASN A 560 16.88 10.75 36.24
CA ASN A 560 17.47 10.12 35.05
C ASN A 560 18.75 10.85 34.55
N THR A 561 19.29 11.81 35.30
CA THR A 561 20.66 12.29 35.11
C THR A 561 21.64 11.41 35.87
N ASN A 562 22.15 10.37 35.19
CA ASN A 562 23.48 9.79 35.39
C ASN A 562 23.91 9.08 34.11
#